data_AF-A0A416NNU8-F1
#
_entry.id   AF-A0A416NNU8-F1
#
_cell.length_a   1.000
_cell.length_b   1.000
_cell.length_c   1.000
_cell.angle_alpha   90.00
_cell.angle_beta   90.00
_cell.angle_gamma   90.00
#
_symmetry.space_group_name_H-M   'P 1'
#
loop_
_entity.id
_entity.type
_entity.pdbx_description
1 polymer ?
#
loop_
_entity_poly.entity_id
_entity_poly.type
_entity_poly.pdbx_seq_one_letter_code
_entity_poly.pdbx_strand_id
1 'polypeptide(L)'
;MGMTLSMEEKVQTAAEAVIHAPAADETVTGRIVHVEDFDPLFAMSEEDCVEGVIKREMQRAGITEEQNLIPEDMLRRKNILNAVLAVLLFVYISLFFFHFPMKTYVIGLIILVVYAFLTSRYQLIKYLKKEIRSRSQEKISNIVMNVKASMVPDYSKKLKWALMAVAVAGSLLLFSKPRIFYEQADDGYYVRFYVYGLTNMTTATIPDTYQGEKVVGLRGNTFSNMPFLSEVTLPDSITEIRGQAFKNCRSLERVTLPEHLTYLGGEAFYHCSSLEEINLPTGLTEIRGNTFEECSSLLRIEIPDNVTRIGGHAFYGNTSLEEVVISPDSRLQQIGSSAFRCCDSLREITLPRGVSVNERAFKETPVRIDYYEY
;
A
#
# COMPACT_ATOMS: atom_id res chain seq x y z
N MET A 1 9.35 53.77 -18.44
CA MET A 1 8.72 54.65 -17.45
C MET A 1 7.36 55.05 -18.02
N GLY A 2 6.37 54.16 -17.93
CA GLY A 2 5.01 54.41 -18.39
C GLY A 2 4.14 54.51 -17.15
N MET A 3 3.76 55.72 -16.77
CA MET A 3 2.85 55.96 -15.66
C MET A 3 1.46 55.47 -16.06
N THR A 4 1.05 54.33 -15.51
CA THR A 4 -0.35 53.92 -15.46
C THR A 4 -1.05 54.81 -14.44
N LEU A 5 -1.89 55.74 -14.92
CA LEU A 5 -2.81 56.53 -14.09
C LEU A 5 -3.69 55.58 -13.27
N SER A 6 -3.87 55.90 -11.98
CA SER A 6 -4.71 55.11 -11.08
C SER A 6 -6.17 55.20 -11.52
N MET A 7 -6.99 54.23 -11.10
CA MET A 7 -8.42 54.17 -11.44
C MET A 7 -9.18 55.42 -10.91
N GLU A 8 -8.70 56.04 -9.83
CA GLU A 8 -9.26 57.28 -9.27
C GLU A 8 -8.97 58.50 -10.16
N GLU A 9 -7.77 58.62 -10.73
CA GLU A 9 -7.43 59.73 -11.64
C GLU A 9 -8.21 59.67 -12.96
N LYS A 10 -8.53 58.47 -13.45
CA LYS A 10 -9.38 58.30 -14.65
C LYS A 10 -10.83 58.72 -14.39
N VAL A 11 -11.35 58.47 -13.19
CA VAL A 11 -12.70 58.89 -12.79
C VAL A 11 -12.77 60.41 -12.62
N GLN A 12 -11.71 61.02 -12.07
CA GLN A 12 -11.65 62.47 -11.87
C GLN A 12 -11.52 63.23 -13.19
N THR A 13 -10.72 62.71 -14.14
CA THR A 13 -10.60 63.29 -15.50
C THR A 13 -11.91 63.17 -16.30
N ALA A 14 -12.67 62.08 -16.09
CA ALA A 14 -14.00 61.92 -16.71
C ALA A 14 -15.06 62.83 -16.08
N ALA A 15 -14.96 63.10 -14.76
CA ALA A 15 -15.86 64.02 -14.07
C ALA A 15 -15.63 65.50 -14.49
N GLU A 16 -14.38 65.90 -14.73
CA GLU A 16 -14.07 67.26 -15.21
C GLU A 16 -14.50 67.50 -16.68
N ALA A 17 -14.47 66.46 -17.53
CA ALA A 17 -14.95 66.55 -18.91
C ALA A 17 -16.48 66.77 -19.02
N VAL A 18 -17.24 66.44 -17.98
CA VAL A 18 -18.70 66.65 -17.93
C VAL A 18 -19.07 68.09 -17.54
N ILE A 19 -18.16 68.85 -16.93
CA ILE A 19 -18.45 70.21 -16.41
C ILE A 19 -18.33 71.30 -17.49
N HIS A 20 -17.75 71.00 -18.67
CA HIS A 20 -17.54 71.97 -19.75
C HIS A 20 -18.13 71.57 -21.12
N ALA A 21 -19.21 70.77 -21.14
CA ALA A 21 -19.98 70.56 -22.37
C ALA A 21 -20.93 71.76 -22.65
N PRO A 22 -20.99 72.28 -23.89
CA PRO A 22 -21.89 73.39 -24.23
C PRO A 22 -23.36 72.96 -24.16
N ALA A 23 -24.22 73.91 -23.83
CA ALA A 23 -25.66 73.74 -23.68
C ALA A 23 -26.29 73.01 -24.88
N ALA A 24 -26.98 71.91 -24.57
CA ALA A 24 -27.69 71.09 -25.53
C ALA A 24 -28.91 71.81 -26.11
N ASP A 25 -29.04 71.79 -27.44
CA ASP A 25 -30.33 71.83 -28.12
C ASP A 25 -30.48 70.49 -28.86
N GLU A 26 -31.02 69.51 -28.15
CA GLU A 26 -31.68 68.32 -28.69
C GLU A 26 -32.32 67.62 -27.50
N THR A 27 -33.62 67.33 -27.60
CA THR A 27 -34.40 66.60 -26.61
C THR A 27 -33.90 65.16 -26.48
N VAL A 28 -32.77 64.97 -25.80
CA VAL A 28 -32.41 63.68 -25.22
C VAL A 28 -33.18 63.59 -23.91
N THR A 29 -34.23 62.78 -23.88
CA THR A 29 -34.83 62.30 -22.63
C THR A 29 -33.82 61.38 -21.93
N GLY A 30 -32.73 61.97 -21.43
CA GLY A 30 -31.64 61.28 -20.78
C GLY A 30 -32.12 60.78 -19.43
N ARG A 31 -32.55 59.53 -19.37
CA ARG A 31 -32.76 58.83 -18.11
C ARG A 31 -31.40 58.75 -17.41
N ILE A 32 -31.24 59.42 -16.27
CA ILE A 32 -30.06 59.25 -15.42
C ILE A 32 -30.07 57.79 -14.96
N VAL A 33 -29.02 57.03 -15.33
CA VAL A 33 -28.86 55.62 -14.97
C VAL A 33 -28.01 55.56 -13.71
N HIS A 34 -28.62 55.15 -12.61
CA HIS A 34 -27.93 54.89 -11.36
C HIS A 34 -27.30 53.49 -11.38
N VAL A 35 -26.28 53.25 -10.54
CA VAL A 35 -25.67 51.91 -10.41
C VAL A 35 -26.73 50.85 -10.05
N GLU A 36 -27.77 51.26 -9.34
CA GLU A 36 -28.95 50.47 -8.96
C GLU A 36 -29.87 50.11 -10.15
N ASP A 37 -29.76 50.81 -11.28
CA ASP A 37 -30.50 50.50 -12.52
C ASP A 37 -29.82 49.38 -13.34
N PHE A 38 -28.57 49.03 -13.02
CA PHE A 38 -27.87 47.91 -13.66
C PHE A 38 -28.24 46.59 -13.00
N ASP A 39 -28.10 45.49 -13.75
CA ASP A 39 -28.32 44.16 -13.22
C ASP A 39 -27.48 43.92 -11.96
N PRO A 40 -28.08 43.52 -10.82
CA PRO A 40 -27.35 43.28 -9.58
C PRO A 40 -26.18 42.31 -9.73
N LEU A 41 -26.20 41.43 -10.75
CA LEU A 41 -25.08 40.54 -11.07
C LEU A 41 -23.78 41.30 -11.39
N PHE A 42 -23.86 42.49 -12.01
CA PHE A 42 -22.68 43.29 -12.37
C PHE A 42 -22.07 44.02 -11.16
N ALA A 43 -22.76 44.06 -10.03
CA ALA A 43 -22.22 44.57 -8.77
C ALA A 43 -21.45 43.51 -7.97
N MET A 44 -21.43 42.25 -8.42
CA MET A 44 -20.73 41.14 -7.77
C MET A 44 -19.26 41.02 -8.22
N SER A 45 -18.50 40.10 -7.61
CA SER A 45 -17.17 39.74 -8.12
C SER A 45 -17.26 39.17 -9.54
N GLU A 46 -16.19 39.27 -10.33
CA GLU A 46 -16.17 38.74 -11.71
C GLU A 46 -16.55 37.25 -11.76
N GLU A 47 -16.06 36.46 -10.79
CA GLU A 47 -16.35 35.03 -10.72
C GLU A 47 -17.82 34.73 -10.37
N ASP A 48 -18.42 35.53 -9.49
CA ASP A 48 -19.82 35.39 -9.09
C ASP A 48 -20.76 35.91 -10.17
N CYS A 49 -20.38 36.99 -10.87
CA CYS A 49 -21.09 37.53 -12.03
C CYS A 49 -21.18 36.48 -13.14
N VAL A 50 -20.05 35.85 -13.51
CA VAL A 50 -20.02 34.77 -14.51
C VAL A 50 -20.89 33.60 -14.08
N GLU A 51 -20.81 33.21 -12.80
CA GLU A 51 -21.67 32.14 -12.27
C GLU A 51 -23.17 32.49 -12.34
N GLY A 52 -23.54 33.72 -11.98
CA GLY A 52 -24.91 34.21 -12.04
C GLY A 52 -25.46 34.25 -13.47
N VAL A 53 -24.65 34.68 -14.43
CA VAL A 53 -25.01 34.66 -15.86
C VAL A 53 -25.19 33.21 -16.35
N ILE A 54 -24.29 32.29 -15.99
CA ILE A 54 -24.42 30.86 -16.32
C ILE A 54 -25.73 30.30 -15.76
N LYS A 55 -26.03 30.55 -14.48
CA LYS A 55 -27.26 30.09 -13.82
C LYS A 55 -28.51 30.61 -14.52
N ARG A 56 -28.51 31.89 -14.91
CA ARG A 56 -29.63 32.50 -15.65
C ARG A 56 -29.82 31.88 -17.03
N GLU A 57 -28.74 31.66 -17.77
CA GLU A 57 -28.81 31.02 -19.10
C GLU A 57 -29.22 29.54 -19.00
N MET A 58 -28.76 28.82 -17.96
CA MET A 58 -29.24 27.47 -17.66
C MET A 58 -30.75 27.43 -17.41
N GLN A 59 -31.27 28.36 -16.60
CA GLN A 59 -32.72 28.49 -16.35
C GLN A 59 -33.49 28.77 -17.64
N ARG A 60 -33.02 29.70 -18.48
CA ARG A 60 -33.62 29.99 -19.80
C ARG A 60 -33.61 28.78 -20.72
N ALA A 61 -32.53 28.01 -20.68
CA ALA A 61 -32.41 26.76 -21.43
C ALA A 61 -33.24 25.61 -20.81
N GLY A 62 -33.90 25.81 -19.67
CA GLY A 62 -34.66 24.77 -18.98
C GLY A 62 -33.80 23.66 -18.36
N ILE A 63 -32.52 23.95 -18.11
CA ILE A 63 -31.60 23.06 -17.40
C ILE A 63 -31.78 23.32 -15.90
N THR A 64 -32.37 22.35 -15.20
CA THR A 64 -32.52 22.39 -13.73
C THR A 64 -31.61 21.36 -13.09
N GLU A 65 -31.09 21.63 -11.88
CA GLU A 65 -30.22 20.68 -11.16
C GLU A 65 -30.95 19.38 -10.75
N GLU A 66 -32.29 19.39 -10.79
CA GLU A 66 -33.14 18.23 -10.50
C GLU A 66 -33.25 17.24 -11.67
N GLN A 67 -32.97 17.70 -12.90
CA GLN A 67 -32.85 16.81 -14.04
C GLN A 67 -31.57 15.99 -13.83
N ASN A 68 -31.70 14.69 -13.61
CA ASN A 68 -30.57 13.76 -13.47
C ASN A 68 -29.87 13.57 -14.83
N LEU A 69 -29.32 14.66 -15.36
CA LEU A 69 -28.70 14.82 -16.67
C LEU A 69 -27.30 15.40 -16.50
N ILE A 70 -26.39 14.98 -17.39
CA ILE A 70 -25.00 15.43 -17.38
C ILE A 70 -24.49 15.48 -18.83
N PRO A 71 -23.60 16.42 -19.18
CA PRO A 71 -22.96 16.41 -20.49
C PRO A 71 -22.19 15.11 -20.74
N GLU A 72 -22.28 14.57 -21.95
CA GLU A 72 -21.69 13.26 -22.32
C GLU A 72 -20.18 13.20 -22.00
N ASP A 73 -19.42 14.25 -22.32
CA ASP A 73 -17.99 14.32 -22.03
C ASP A 73 -17.68 14.29 -20.52
N MET A 74 -18.53 14.92 -19.70
CA MET A 74 -18.39 14.86 -18.25
C MET A 74 -18.70 13.46 -17.72
N LEU A 75 -19.76 12.82 -18.24
CA LEU A 75 -20.10 11.44 -17.89
C LEU A 75 -18.97 10.48 -18.22
N ARG A 76 -18.38 10.60 -19.42
CA ARG A 76 -17.23 9.80 -19.85
C ARG A 76 -16.05 9.94 -18.88
N ARG A 77 -15.69 11.17 -18.48
CA ARG A 77 -14.62 11.43 -17.50
C ARG A 77 -14.92 10.87 -16.12
N LYS A 78 -16.15 11.05 -15.62
CA LYS A 78 -16.60 10.45 -14.35
C LYS A 78 -16.51 8.93 -14.39
N ASN A 79 -16.93 8.30 -15.49
CA ASN A 79 -16.89 6.85 -15.65
C ASN A 79 -15.45 6.30 -15.64
N ILE A 80 -14.51 6.98 -16.30
CA ILE A 80 -13.07 6.64 -16.24
C ILE A 80 -12.57 6.70 -14.79
N LEU A 81 -12.86 7.79 -14.06
CA LEU A 81 -12.43 7.92 -12.67
C LEU A 81 -13.07 6.88 -11.75
N ASN A 82 -14.35 6.54 -11.96
CA ASN A 82 -15.02 5.47 -11.22
C ASN A 82 -14.38 4.12 -11.49
N ALA A 83 -13.99 3.82 -12.74
CA ALA A 83 -13.27 2.61 -13.09
C ALA A 83 -11.88 2.56 -12.42
N VAL A 84 -11.11 3.66 -12.47
CA VAL A 84 -9.81 3.76 -11.79
C VAL A 84 -9.97 3.56 -10.28
N LEU A 85 -10.96 4.21 -9.65
CA LEU A 85 -11.23 4.05 -8.22
C LEU A 85 -11.58 2.59 -7.87
N ALA A 86 -12.37 1.92 -8.70
CA ALA A 86 -12.71 0.51 -8.49
C ALA A 86 -11.50 -0.42 -8.64
N VAL A 87 -10.61 -0.17 -9.61
CA VAL A 87 -9.34 -0.91 -9.75
C VAL A 87 -8.44 -0.68 -8.54
N LEU A 88 -8.30 0.57 -8.08
CA LEU A 88 -7.53 0.90 -6.89
C LEU A 88 -8.11 0.21 -5.65
N LEU A 89 -9.44 0.17 -5.52
CA LEU A 89 -10.10 -0.55 -4.42
C LEU A 89 -9.81 -2.05 -4.49
N PHE A 90 -9.92 -2.65 -5.68
CA PHE A 90 -9.62 -4.06 -5.88
C PHE A 90 -8.19 -4.39 -5.46
N VAL A 91 -7.20 -3.59 -5.89
CA VAL A 91 -5.81 -3.75 -5.49
C VAL A 91 -5.65 -3.57 -3.99
N TYR A 92 -6.26 -2.52 -3.42
CA TYR A 92 -6.19 -2.25 -1.99
C TYR A 92 -6.69 -3.41 -1.13
N ILE A 93 -7.85 -3.99 -1.48
CA ILE A 93 -8.39 -5.15 -0.77
C ILE A 93 -7.50 -6.37 -1.02
N SER A 94 -6.97 -6.54 -2.23
CA SER A 94 -6.06 -7.64 -2.57
C SER A 94 -4.79 -7.61 -1.71
N LEU A 95 -4.24 -6.44 -1.40
CA LEU A 95 -3.02 -6.30 -0.59
C LEU A 95 -3.15 -6.95 0.80
N PHE A 96 -4.38 -7.01 1.36
CA PHE A 96 -4.65 -7.67 2.64
C PHE A 96 -4.14 -9.11 2.65
N PHE A 97 -4.35 -9.81 1.53
CA PHE A 97 -4.03 -11.21 1.35
C PHE A 97 -2.54 -11.47 1.09
N PHE A 98 -1.74 -10.42 0.86
CA PHE A 98 -0.28 -10.52 0.64
C PHE A 98 0.53 -10.11 1.87
N HIS A 99 -0.11 -9.85 3.01
CA HIS A 99 0.57 -9.61 4.30
C HIS A 99 1.54 -8.42 4.28
N PHE A 100 1.25 -7.42 3.46
CA PHE A 100 2.08 -6.21 3.42
C PHE A 100 2.07 -5.50 4.79
N PRO A 101 3.14 -4.76 5.13
CA PRO A 101 3.20 -4.02 6.38
C PRO A 101 2.05 -3.02 6.53
N MET A 102 1.63 -2.75 7.79
CA MET A 102 0.50 -1.85 8.10
C MET A 102 0.57 -0.48 7.42
N LYS A 103 1.79 0.06 7.25
CA LYS A 103 2.05 1.35 6.58
C LYS A 103 1.53 1.38 5.14
N THR A 104 1.58 0.26 4.43
CA THR A 104 1.12 0.15 3.03
C THR A 104 -0.38 0.37 2.92
N TYR A 105 -1.17 -0.14 3.88
CA TYR A 105 -2.63 0.08 3.90
C TYR A 105 -2.98 1.55 4.18
N VAL A 106 -2.23 2.23 5.05
CA VAL A 106 -2.47 3.65 5.30
C VAL A 106 -2.28 4.47 4.03
N ILE A 107 -1.21 4.21 3.27
CA ILE A 107 -0.95 4.89 1.99
C ILE A 107 -2.07 4.57 0.98
N GLY A 108 -2.46 3.30 0.86
CA GLY A 108 -3.54 2.88 -0.02
C GLY A 108 -4.88 3.56 0.31
N LEU A 109 -5.22 3.68 1.60
CA LEU A 109 -6.43 4.35 2.05
C LEU A 109 -6.42 5.85 1.70
N ILE A 110 -5.29 6.54 1.90
CA ILE A 110 -5.13 7.95 1.51
C ILE A 110 -5.38 8.11 0.01
N ILE A 111 -4.79 7.24 -0.82
CA ILE A 111 -4.98 7.26 -2.28
C ILE A 111 -6.46 7.08 -2.64
N LEU A 112 -7.16 6.12 -2.02
CA LEU A 112 -8.58 5.90 -2.24
C LEU A 112 -9.43 7.11 -1.85
N VAL A 113 -9.15 7.76 -0.72
CA VAL A 113 -9.87 8.97 -0.28
C VAL A 113 -9.66 10.11 -1.27
N VAL A 114 -8.42 10.35 -1.72
CA VAL A 114 -8.12 11.39 -2.71
C VAL A 114 -8.90 11.14 -4.01
N TYR A 115 -8.88 9.91 -4.54
CA TYR A 115 -9.62 9.57 -5.76
C TYR A 115 -11.13 9.64 -5.57
N ALA A 116 -11.65 9.24 -4.41
CA ALA A 116 -13.06 9.38 -4.08
C ALA A 116 -13.49 10.86 -4.10
N PHE A 117 -12.66 11.77 -3.58
CA PHE A 117 -12.90 13.21 -3.68
C PHE A 117 -12.77 13.75 -5.11
N LEU A 118 -11.84 13.24 -5.93
CA LEU A 118 -11.74 13.67 -7.33
C LEU A 118 -13.01 13.32 -8.12
N THR A 119 -13.64 12.17 -7.85
CA THR A 119 -14.90 11.80 -8.51
C THR A 119 -16.06 12.76 -8.21
N SER A 120 -16.04 13.47 -7.07
CA SER A 120 -17.10 14.41 -6.67
C SER A 120 -16.91 15.84 -7.19
N ARG A 121 -15.78 16.17 -7.84
CA ARG A 121 -15.46 17.53 -8.30
C ARG A 121 -16.14 17.98 -9.61
N TYR A 122 -16.83 17.08 -10.30
CA TYR A 122 -17.45 17.35 -11.60
C TYR A 122 -18.83 17.97 -11.43
N GLN A 123 -18.84 19.27 -11.12
CA GLN A 123 -20.03 20.12 -11.06
C GLN A 123 -20.30 20.79 -12.41
N LEU A 124 -21.56 20.83 -12.84
CA LEU A 124 -21.96 21.38 -14.16
C LEU A 124 -21.52 22.85 -14.32
N ILE A 125 -21.68 23.66 -13.28
CA ILE A 125 -21.25 25.08 -13.28
C ILE A 125 -19.74 25.19 -13.49
N LYS A 126 -18.92 24.36 -12.82
CA LYS A 126 -17.46 24.37 -12.99
C LYS A 126 -17.05 23.97 -14.41
N TYR A 127 -17.78 23.03 -15.01
CA TYR A 127 -17.59 22.63 -16.39
C TYR A 127 -17.95 23.76 -17.37
N LEU A 128 -19.10 24.40 -17.19
CA LEU A 128 -19.54 25.53 -18.01
C LEU A 128 -18.58 26.72 -17.90
N LYS A 129 -18.11 27.06 -16.68
CA LYS A 129 -17.05 28.06 -16.48
C LYS A 129 -15.80 27.75 -17.31
N LYS A 130 -15.40 26.47 -17.41
CA LYS A 130 -14.25 26.04 -18.22
C LYS A 130 -14.51 26.16 -19.72
N GLU A 131 -15.69 25.76 -20.20
CA GLU A 131 -16.07 25.87 -21.62
C GLU A 131 -16.21 27.33 -22.08
N ILE A 132 -16.75 28.21 -21.23
CA ILE A 132 -16.84 29.66 -21.53
C ILE A 132 -15.45 30.28 -21.62
N ARG A 133 -14.53 29.89 -20.73
CA ARG A 133 -13.13 30.35 -20.81
C ARG A 133 -12.42 29.84 -22.06
N SER A 134 -12.67 28.61 -22.51
CA SER A 134 -12.03 28.06 -23.72
C SER A 134 -12.62 28.63 -25.02
N ARG A 135 -13.86 29.12 -24.99
CA ARG A 135 -14.59 29.67 -26.15
C ARG A 135 -15.02 31.13 -25.90
N SER A 136 -14.08 31.98 -25.52
CA SER A 136 -14.37 33.36 -25.06
C SER A 136 -15.06 34.27 -26.09
N GLN A 137 -15.01 33.92 -27.38
CA GLN A 137 -15.66 34.66 -28.47
C GLN A 137 -17.10 34.20 -28.74
N GLU A 138 -17.53 33.08 -28.15
CA GLU A 138 -18.88 32.54 -28.34
C GLU A 138 -19.82 33.09 -27.25
N LYS A 139 -21.08 33.40 -27.62
CA LYS A 139 -22.09 33.82 -26.64
C LYS A 139 -22.32 32.70 -25.63
N ILE A 140 -22.38 33.05 -24.35
CA ILE A 140 -22.66 32.10 -23.25
C ILE A 140 -23.93 31.29 -23.52
N SER A 141 -24.98 31.91 -24.09
CA SER A 141 -26.22 31.23 -24.47
C SER A 141 -26.00 30.08 -25.47
N ASN A 142 -25.13 30.27 -26.47
CA ASN A 142 -24.81 29.25 -27.46
C ASN A 142 -24.05 28.09 -26.82
N ILE A 143 -23.08 28.40 -25.94
CA ILE A 143 -22.33 27.39 -25.18
C ILE A 143 -23.27 26.57 -24.31
N VAL A 144 -24.18 27.22 -23.57
CA VAL A 144 -25.16 26.53 -22.71
C VAL A 144 -26.09 25.64 -23.54
N MET A 145 -26.57 26.10 -24.70
CA MET A 145 -27.42 25.31 -25.60
C MET A 145 -26.67 24.13 -26.23
N ASN A 146 -25.40 24.31 -26.62
CA ASN A 146 -24.54 23.22 -27.09
C ASN A 146 -24.35 22.16 -26.00
N VAL A 147 -24.11 22.59 -24.75
CA VAL A 147 -24.03 21.67 -23.60
C VAL A 147 -25.35 20.95 -23.38
N LYS A 148 -26.50 21.64 -23.46
CA LYS A 148 -27.83 21.02 -23.37
C LYS A 148 -28.04 19.93 -24.41
N ALA A 149 -27.63 20.16 -25.66
CA ALA A 149 -27.75 19.18 -26.73
C ALA A 149 -26.95 17.89 -26.47
N SER A 150 -25.86 17.98 -25.69
CA SER A 150 -25.03 16.84 -25.29
C SER A 150 -25.45 16.16 -23.98
N MET A 151 -26.56 16.59 -23.37
CA MET A 151 -26.99 16.06 -22.08
C MET A 151 -27.59 14.66 -22.19
N VAL A 152 -27.12 13.77 -21.34
CA VAL A 152 -27.57 12.38 -21.23
C VAL A 152 -27.90 12.04 -19.77
N PRO A 153 -28.74 11.01 -19.51
CA PRO A 153 -29.04 10.58 -18.13
C PRO A 153 -27.79 10.27 -17.31
N ASP A 154 -27.65 10.87 -16.12
CA ASP A 154 -26.53 10.60 -15.21
C ASP A 154 -26.75 9.28 -14.47
N TYR A 155 -26.10 8.22 -14.94
CA TYR A 155 -26.04 6.92 -14.24
C TYR A 155 -24.70 6.71 -13.50
N SER A 156 -23.82 7.72 -13.46
CA SER A 156 -22.44 7.59 -12.94
C SER A 156 -22.41 7.15 -11.48
N LYS A 157 -23.37 7.59 -10.65
CA LYS A 157 -23.49 7.17 -9.24
C LYS A 157 -23.85 5.68 -9.12
N LYS A 158 -24.81 5.20 -9.91
CA LYS A 158 -25.20 3.78 -9.93
C LYS A 158 -24.04 2.92 -10.43
N LEU A 159 -23.38 3.35 -11.50
CA LEU A 159 -22.20 2.66 -12.04
C LEU A 159 -21.06 2.62 -11.03
N LYS A 160 -20.78 3.71 -10.32
CA LYS A 160 -19.76 3.76 -9.25
C LYS A 160 -20.00 2.66 -8.23
N TRP A 161 -21.20 2.60 -7.64
CA TRP A 161 -21.52 1.58 -6.63
C TRP A 161 -21.45 0.16 -7.19
N ALA A 162 -21.92 -0.07 -8.43
CA ALA A 162 -21.79 -1.36 -9.09
C ALA A 162 -20.33 -1.78 -9.26
N LEU A 163 -19.46 -0.87 -9.75
CA LEU A 163 -18.03 -1.13 -9.91
C LEU A 163 -17.33 -1.38 -8.57
N MET A 164 -17.66 -0.62 -7.52
CA MET A 164 -17.12 -0.85 -6.18
C MET A 164 -17.54 -2.21 -5.63
N ALA A 165 -18.82 -2.60 -5.81
CA ALA A 165 -19.31 -3.91 -5.39
C ALA A 165 -18.60 -5.05 -6.14
N VAL A 166 -18.39 -4.90 -7.45
CA VAL A 166 -17.63 -5.86 -8.27
C VAL A 166 -16.17 -5.93 -7.82
N ALA A 167 -15.53 -4.81 -7.50
CA ALA A 167 -14.15 -4.78 -7.00
C ALA A 167 -14.03 -5.52 -5.66
N VAL A 168 -14.93 -5.25 -4.71
CA VAL A 168 -14.97 -5.96 -3.42
C VAL A 168 -15.22 -7.45 -3.64
N ALA A 169 -16.33 -7.82 -4.28
CA ALA A 169 -16.71 -9.21 -4.49
C ALA A 169 -15.63 -9.98 -5.28
N GLY A 170 -15.09 -9.37 -6.33
CA GLY A 170 -14.04 -9.96 -7.15
C GLY A 170 -12.77 -10.26 -6.35
N SER A 171 -12.32 -9.34 -5.50
CA SER A 171 -11.13 -9.55 -4.66
C SER A 171 -11.37 -10.66 -3.62
N LEU A 172 -12.51 -10.66 -2.93
CA LEU A 172 -12.86 -11.69 -1.94
C LEU A 172 -13.05 -13.07 -2.57
N LEU A 173 -13.62 -13.15 -3.77
CA LEU A 173 -13.76 -14.40 -4.51
C LEU A 173 -12.39 -14.91 -4.98
N LEU A 174 -11.55 -14.03 -5.52
CA LEU A 174 -10.22 -14.38 -6.00
C LEU A 174 -9.36 -15.01 -4.89
N PHE A 175 -9.39 -14.42 -3.70
CA PHE A 175 -8.63 -14.86 -2.52
C PHE A 175 -9.50 -15.57 -1.47
N SER A 176 -10.58 -16.21 -1.92
CA SER A 176 -11.42 -17.02 -1.03
C SER A 176 -10.63 -18.21 -0.48
N LYS A 177 -9.82 -18.86 -1.32
CA LYS A 177 -8.90 -19.95 -0.97
C LYS A 177 -7.46 -19.47 -1.00
N PRO A 178 -6.54 -20.13 -0.26
CA PRO A 178 -5.13 -19.83 -0.34
C PRO A 178 -4.59 -19.99 -1.76
N ARG A 179 -3.59 -19.18 -2.10
CA ARG A 179 -2.93 -19.22 -3.40
C ARG A 179 -1.42 -19.18 -3.23
N ILE A 180 -0.73 -19.89 -4.11
CA ILE A 180 0.72 -19.95 -4.16
C ILE A 180 1.17 -19.32 -5.48
N PHE A 181 2.07 -18.36 -5.39
CA PHE A 181 2.69 -17.70 -6.54
C PHE A 181 4.11 -18.20 -6.69
N TYR A 182 4.42 -18.72 -7.87
CA TYR A 182 5.71 -19.33 -8.18
C TYR A 182 6.55 -18.42 -9.08
N GLU A 183 7.86 -18.57 -8.98
CA GLU A 183 8.87 -17.95 -9.83
C GLU A 183 9.70 -19.06 -10.48
N GLN A 184 9.73 -19.09 -11.82
CA GLN A 184 10.50 -20.08 -12.57
C GLN A 184 12.00 -19.75 -12.51
N ALA A 185 12.82 -20.78 -12.33
CA ALA A 185 14.27 -20.76 -12.39
C ALA A 185 14.78 -21.98 -13.17
N ASP A 186 16.08 -22.04 -13.44
CA ASP A 186 16.69 -23.11 -14.24
C ASP A 186 16.61 -24.50 -13.56
N ASP A 187 16.49 -24.52 -12.24
CA ASP A 187 16.45 -25.71 -11.38
C ASP A 187 15.03 -26.11 -10.93
N GLY A 188 14.01 -25.35 -11.30
CA GLY A 188 12.61 -25.60 -10.97
C GLY A 188 11.87 -24.32 -10.55
N TYR A 189 10.86 -24.46 -9.70
CA TYR A 189 10.06 -23.33 -9.22
C TYR A 189 10.38 -22.96 -7.78
N TYR A 190 10.51 -21.65 -7.54
CA TYR A 190 10.55 -21.10 -6.20
C TYR A 190 9.18 -20.57 -5.80
N VAL A 191 8.78 -20.79 -4.55
CA VAL A 191 7.60 -20.13 -4.00
C VAL A 191 7.96 -18.69 -3.66
N ARG A 192 7.35 -17.74 -4.37
CA ARG A 192 7.61 -16.32 -4.18
C ARG A 192 6.67 -15.66 -3.17
N PHE A 193 5.39 -15.97 -3.26
CA PHE A 193 4.39 -15.48 -2.31
C PHE A 193 3.43 -16.61 -1.98
N TYR A 194 3.14 -16.77 -0.69
CA TYR A 194 1.96 -17.47 -0.24
C TYR A 194 0.92 -16.43 0.16
N VAL A 195 -0.32 -16.64 -0.26
CA VAL A 195 -1.46 -15.78 0.04
C VAL A 195 -2.46 -16.58 0.86
N TYR A 196 -2.83 -16.09 2.05
CA TYR A 196 -3.93 -16.70 2.80
C TYR A 196 -5.24 -16.61 2.03
N GLY A 197 -6.09 -17.60 2.27
CA GLY A 197 -7.49 -17.53 1.85
C GLY A 197 -8.38 -17.12 3.02
N LEU A 198 -9.55 -16.59 2.73
CA LEU A 198 -10.61 -16.44 3.73
C LEU A 198 -11.00 -17.77 4.39
N THR A 199 -10.78 -18.91 3.71
CA THR A 199 -11.11 -20.24 4.22
C THR A 199 -10.01 -20.89 5.06
N ASN A 200 -8.77 -20.42 4.97
CA ASN A 200 -7.63 -20.98 5.72
C ASN A 200 -6.53 -19.93 5.88
N MET A 201 -6.27 -19.56 7.14
CA MET A 201 -5.23 -18.63 7.55
C MET A 201 -4.21 -19.25 8.50
N THR A 202 -4.38 -20.53 8.84
CA THR A 202 -3.62 -21.19 9.93
C THR A 202 -2.64 -22.22 9.41
N THR A 203 -2.92 -22.86 8.28
CA THR A 203 -2.02 -23.88 7.73
C THR A 203 -1.64 -23.59 6.29
N ALA A 204 -0.41 -23.97 5.92
CA ALA A 204 0.06 -23.90 4.56
C ALA A 204 0.75 -25.22 4.15
N THR A 205 0.39 -25.72 2.97
CA THR A 205 1.04 -26.90 2.36
C THR A 205 1.59 -26.49 1.00
N ILE A 206 2.90 -26.63 0.82
CA ILE A 206 3.57 -26.41 -0.46
C ILE A 206 3.66 -27.76 -1.19
N PRO A 207 3.21 -27.87 -2.45
CA PRO A 207 3.30 -29.12 -3.19
C PRO A 207 4.73 -29.39 -3.67
N ASP A 208 5.09 -30.66 -3.86
CA ASP A 208 6.41 -31.07 -4.39
C ASP A 208 6.65 -30.56 -5.83
N THR A 209 5.57 -30.36 -6.60
CA THR A 209 5.64 -29.96 -8.01
C THR A 209 4.64 -28.86 -8.38
N TYR A 210 5.03 -28.05 -9.36
CA TYR A 210 4.18 -27.07 -10.02
C TYR A 210 4.40 -27.17 -11.54
N GLN A 211 3.31 -27.31 -12.29
CA GLN A 211 3.35 -27.50 -13.76
C GLN A 211 4.24 -28.65 -14.24
N GLY A 212 4.39 -29.71 -13.43
CA GLY A 212 5.20 -30.88 -13.77
C GLY A 212 6.69 -30.78 -13.39
N GLU A 213 7.13 -29.63 -12.87
CA GLU A 213 8.50 -29.42 -12.40
C GLU A 213 8.56 -29.30 -10.88
N LYS A 214 9.73 -29.50 -10.28
CA LYS A 214 9.90 -29.49 -8.82
C LYS A 214 9.76 -28.09 -8.23
N VAL A 215 9.24 -28.02 -7.01
CA VAL A 215 9.33 -26.84 -6.16
C VAL A 215 10.62 -26.94 -5.34
N VAL A 216 11.56 -26.05 -5.58
CA VAL A 216 12.96 -26.19 -5.11
C VAL A 216 13.38 -25.20 -4.03
N GLY A 217 12.58 -24.17 -3.76
CA GLY A 217 12.89 -23.25 -2.68
C GLY A 217 11.81 -22.25 -2.34
N LEU A 218 12.02 -21.55 -1.22
CA LEU A 218 11.22 -20.40 -0.81
C LEU A 218 12.03 -19.12 -1.02
N ARG A 219 11.45 -18.13 -1.71
CA ARG A 219 12.03 -16.79 -1.77
C ARG A 219 11.89 -16.08 -0.42
N GLY A 220 12.54 -14.92 -0.32
CA GLY A 220 12.45 -14.12 0.89
C GLY A 220 11.04 -13.55 1.06
N ASN A 221 10.59 -13.45 2.30
CA ASN A 221 9.26 -12.98 2.68
C ASN A 221 8.07 -13.84 2.22
N THR A 222 8.27 -15.08 1.74
CA THR A 222 7.19 -15.94 1.23
C THR A 222 5.99 -16.08 2.17
N PHE A 223 6.25 -16.27 3.47
CA PHE A 223 5.28 -16.34 4.56
C PHE A 223 5.47 -15.19 5.55
N SER A 224 6.13 -14.07 5.21
CA SER A 224 6.37 -13.02 6.21
C SER A 224 5.08 -12.32 6.65
N ASN A 225 5.03 -11.90 7.93
CA ASN A 225 3.93 -11.17 8.58
C ASN A 225 2.61 -11.92 8.53
N MET A 226 2.70 -13.22 8.80
CA MET A 226 1.62 -14.17 8.80
C MET A 226 1.25 -14.53 10.26
N PRO A 227 0.51 -13.65 10.98
CA PRO A 227 0.38 -13.78 12.44
C PRO A 227 -0.46 -14.97 12.90
N PHE A 228 -1.24 -15.58 12.01
CA PHE A 228 -2.12 -16.72 12.34
C PHE A 228 -1.60 -18.07 11.82
N LEU A 229 -0.52 -18.09 11.02
CA LEU A 229 0.05 -19.32 10.50
C LEU A 229 0.64 -20.11 11.66
N SER A 230 0.06 -21.27 11.94
CA SER A 230 0.48 -22.17 13.01
C SER A 230 1.29 -23.36 12.51
N GLU A 231 1.09 -23.77 11.26
CA GLU A 231 1.76 -24.94 10.69
C GLU A 231 2.07 -24.79 9.20
N VAL A 232 3.28 -25.22 8.81
CA VAL A 232 3.70 -25.26 7.40
C VAL A 232 4.29 -26.62 7.05
N THR A 233 3.73 -27.25 6.02
CA THR A 233 4.26 -28.45 5.39
C THR A 233 5.04 -28.07 4.14
N LEU A 234 6.33 -28.40 4.13
CA LEU A 234 7.24 -28.16 3.02
C LEU A 234 7.60 -29.49 2.33
N PRO A 235 7.75 -29.49 0.99
CA PRO A 235 8.19 -30.67 0.26
C PRO A 235 9.70 -30.91 0.42
N ASP A 236 10.12 -32.17 0.38
CA ASP A 236 11.55 -32.55 0.50
C ASP A 236 12.41 -32.09 -0.69
N SER A 237 11.78 -31.69 -1.79
CA SER A 237 12.47 -31.12 -2.96
C SER A 237 13.05 -29.73 -2.71
N ILE A 238 12.66 -29.05 -1.62
CA ILE A 238 13.20 -27.73 -1.28
C ILE A 238 14.64 -27.85 -0.78
N THR A 239 15.54 -27.10 -1.40
CA THR A 239 16.97 -27.04 -1.05
C THR A 239 17.39 -25.68 -0.49
N GLU A 240 16.57 -24.63 -0.72
CA GLU A 240 16.83 -23.25 -0.27
C GLU A 240 15.60 -22.60 0.38
N ILE A 241 15.76 -22.04 1.57
CA ILE A 241 14.81 -21.11 2.20
C ILE A 241 15.51 -19.76 2.37
N ARG A 242 15.07 -18.75 1.61
CA ARG A 242 15.69 -17.42 1.64
C ARG A 242 15.31 -16.60 2.88
N GLY A 243 16.04 -15.51 3.08
CA GLY A 243 15.92 -14.69 4.29
C GLY A 243 14.51 -14.12 4.49
N GLN A 244 14.10 -13.98 5.74
CA GLN A 244 12.77 -13.49 6.14
C GLN A 244 11.59 -14.36 5.68
N ALA A 245 11.81 -15.60 5.22
CA ALA A 245 10.72 -16.45 4.70
C ALA A 245 9.53 -16.60 5.66
N PHE A 246 9.77 -16.76 6.97
CA PHE A 246 8.75 -16.90 8.03
C PHE A 246 8.80 -15.74 9.05
N LYS A 247 9.39 -14.61 8.68
CA LYS A 247 9.53 -13.45 9.58
C LYS A 247 8.18 -12.99 10.12
N ASN A 248 8.05 -12.82 11.43
CA ASN A 248 6.85 -12.42 12.16
C ASN A 248 5.66 -13.41 12.04
N CYS A 249 5.91 -14.70 11.76
CA CYS A 249 4.90 -15.74 11.91
C CYS A 249 4.72 -16.08 13.40
N ARG A 250 4.10 -15.18 14.15
CA ARG A 250 4.08 -15.21 15.62
C ARG A 250 3.39 -16.44 16.21
N SER A 251 2.40 -16.99 15.52
CA SER A 251 1.69 -18.21 15.92
C SER A 251 2.29 -19.50 15.35
N LEU A 252 3.40 -19.45 14.61
CA LEU A 252 3.99 -20.65 14.00
C LEU A 252 4.55 -21.54 15.09
N GLU A 253 3.89 -22.67 15.33
CA GLU A 253 4.26 -23.65 16.35
C GLU A 253 5.18 -24.72 15.77
N ARG A 254 4.90 -25.17 14.54
CA ARG A 254 5.59 -26.30 13.91
C ARG A 254 5.91 -26.02 12.45
N VAL A 255 7.14 -26.35 12.07
CA VAL A 255 7.61 -26.38 10.68
C VAL A 255 8.60 -27.52 10.54
N THR A 256 8.30 -28.47 9.66
CA THR A 256 9.27 -29.52 9.30
C THR A 256 10.13 -28.99 8.18
N LEU A 257 11.43 -28.82 8.45
CA LEU A 257 12.39 -28.43 7.43
C LEU A 257 12.72 -29.62 6.52
N PRO A 258 12.87 -29.40 5.19
CA PRO A 258 13.27 -30.44 4.24
C PRO A 258 14.63 -31.05 4.60
N GLU A 259 14.77 -32.37 4.44
CA GLU A 259 16.01 -33.10 4.79
C GLU A 259 17.24 -32.59 4.01
N HIS A 260 17.05 -32.25 2.74
CA HIS A 260 18.12 -31.80 1.84
C HIS A 260 18.29 -30.28 1.77
N LEU A 261 17.73 -29.55 2.73
CA LEU A 261 17.90 -28.10 2.81
C LEU A 261 19.37 -27.75 3.11
N THR A 262 19.99 -26.97 2.23
CA THR A 262 21.41 -26.56 2.34
C THR A 262 21.56 -25.09 2.69
N TYR A 263 20.52 -24.29 2.49
CA TYR A 263 20.53 -22.86 2.75
C TYR A 263 19.31 -22.41 3.54
N LEU A 264 19.57 -21.80 4.71
CA LEU A 264 18.59 -21.09 5.51
C LEU A 264 19.03 -19.62 5.64
N GLY A 265 18.19 -18.71 5.16
CA GLY A 265 18.49 -17.28 5.13
C GLY A 265 18.53 -16.60 6.51
N GLY A 266 19.15 -15.42 6.56
CA GLY A 266 19.07 -14.56 7.75
C GLY A 266 17.63 -14.12 8.02
N GLU A 267 17.29 -13.92 9.29
CA GLU A 267 15.93 -13.58 9.73
C GLU A 267 14.83 -14.58 9.30
N ALA A 268 15.16 -15.81 8.88
CA ALA A 268 14.17 -16.72 8.31
C ALA A 268 12.99 -17.00 9.25
N PHE A 269 13.24 -17.10 10.56
CA PHE A 269 12.24 -17.30 11.62
C PHE A 269 12.22 -16.15 12.64
N TYR A 270 12.64 -14.94 12.23
CA TYR A 270 12.65 -13.76 13.10
C TYR A 270 11.25 -13.50 13.71
N HIS A 271 11.15 -13.42 15.03
CA HIS A 271 9.89 -13.30 15.80
C HIS A 271 8.84 -14.38 15.51
N CYS A 272 9.27 -15.63 15.30
CA CYS A 272 8.39 -16.80 15.40
C CYS A 272 8.18 -17.17 16.87
N SER A 273 7.50 -16.30 17.62
CA SER A 273 7.42 -16.36 19.09
C SER A 273 6.82 -17.64 19.66
N SER A 274 5.93 -18.32 18.92
CA SER A 274 5.31 -19.59 19.32
C SER A 274 6.07 -20.84 18.85
N LEU A 275 7.20 -20.72 18.17
CA LEU A 275 7.96 -21.87 17.67
C LEU A 275 8.64 -22.57 18.83
N GLU A 276 8.16 -23.76 19.20
CA GLU A 276 8.64 -24.51 20.37
C GLU A 276 9.84 -25.41 20.04
N GLU A 277 9.81 -26.01 18.85
CA GLU A 277 10.83 -26.97 18.39
C GLU A 277 11.10 -26.77 16.89
N ILE A 278 12.36 -26.92 16.48
CA ILE A 278 12.74 -27.00 15.07
C ILE A 278 13.97 -27.89 14.89
N ASN A 279 13.87 -28.86 13.98
CA ASN A 279 14.98 -29.73 13.62
C ASN A 279 15.74 -29.12 12.45
N LEU A 280 17.02 -28.79 12.67
CA LEU A 280 17.89 -28.23 11.65
C LEU A 280 18.48 -29.36 10.77
N PRO A 281 18.37 -29.26 9.44
CA PRO A 281 18.89 -30.28 8.54
C PRO A 281 20.42 -30.31 8.49
N THR A 282 20.98 -31.51 8.29
CA THR A 282 22.44 -31.76 8.34
C THR A 282 23.23 -31.09 7.22
N GLY A 283 22.54 -30.68 6.13
CA GLY A 283 23.12 -29.96 5.01
C GLY A 283 23.46 -28.48 5.29
N LEU A 284 23.02 -27.92 6.42
CA LEU A 284 23.29 -26.53 6.77
C LEU A 284 24.76 -26.31 7.14
N THR A 285 25.35 -25.26 6.56
CA THR A 285 26.74 -24.84 6.82
C THR A 285 26.86 -23.64 7.76
N GLU A 286 25.76 -22.93 7.98
CA GLU A 286 25.69 -21.72 8.80
C GLU A 286 24.27 -21.51 9.34
N ILE A 287 24.18 -21.06 10.59
CA ILE A 287 22.99 -20.42 11.15
C ILE A 287 23.20 -18.92 11.03
N ARG A 288 22.44 -18.26 10.15
CA ARG A 288 22.69 -16.86 9.77
C ARG A 288 22.26 -15.90 10.87
N GLY A 289 22.60 -14.62 10.66
CA GLY A 289 22.22 -13.56 11.57
C GLY A 289 20.70 -13.49 11.76
N ASN A 290 20.28 -13.33 13.01
CA ASN A 290 18.88 -13.11 13.40
C ASN A 290 17.92 -14.25 12.99
N THR A 291 18.42 -15.43 12.58
CA THR A 291 17.60 -16.50 11.99
C THR A 291 16.46 -16.95 12.92
N PHE A 292 16.73 -17.09 14.22
CA PHE A 292 15.78 -17.47 15.27
C PHE A 292 15.71 -16.41 16.37
N GLU A 293 15.90 -15.14 16.03
CA GLU A 293 15.75 -14.06 17.00
C GLU A 293 14.30 -13.93 17.47
N GLU A 294 14.11 -13.82 18.77
CA GLU A 294 12.82 -13.77 19.45
C GLU A 294 11.86 -14.91 19.09
N CYS A 295 12.41 -16.10 18.89
CA CYS A 295 11.67 -17.36 19.00
C CYS A 295 11.50 -17.69 20.49
N SER A 296 10.72 -16.88 21.20
CA SER A 296 10.66 -16.87 22.67
C SER A 296 10.19 -18.19 23.31
N SER A 297 9.47 -19.03 22.56
CA SER A 297 9.03 -20.36 23.02
C SER A 297 9.98 -21.51 22.67
N LEU A 298 11.06 -21.27 21.92
CA LEU A 298 11.98 -22.32 21.49
C LEU A 298 12.69 -22.91 22.72
N LEU A 299 12.48 -24.21 22.99
CA LEU A 299 12.97 -24.88 24.20
C LEU A 299 14.36 -25.49 24.02
N ARG A 300 14.57 -26.14 22.88
CA ARG A 300 15.80 -26.87 22.56
C ARG A 300 16.18 -26.65 21.11
N ILE A 301 17.48 -26.57 20.84
CA ILE A 301 18.01 -26.60 19.48
C ILE A 301 19.26 -27.48 19.38
N GLU A 302 19.31 -28.29 18.34
CA GLU A 302 20.48 -29.07 17.96
C GLU A 302 21.18 -28.40 16.77
N ILE A 303 22.47 -28.13 16.94
CA ILE A 303 23.30 -27.48 15.92
C ILE A 303 23.95 -28.58 15.07
N PRO A 304 23.64 -28.67 13.76
CA PRO A 304 24.22 -29.71 12.92
C PRO A 304 25.75 -29.63 12.82
N ASP A 305 26.42 -30.78 12.72
CA ASP A 305 27.90 -30.87 12.74
C ASP A 305 28.59 -30.11 11.60
N ASN A 306 27.91 -29.90 10.48
CA ASN A 306 28.43 -29.15 9.34
C ASN A 306 28.37 -27.62 9.51
N VAL A 307 27.69 -27.12 10.55
CA VAL A 307 27.60 -25.69 10.82
C VAL A 307 28.95 -25.17 11.29
N THR A 308 29.51 -24.23 10.52
CA THR A 308 30.80 -23.58 10.83
C THR A 308 30.63 -22.24 11.55
N ARG A 309 29.46 -21.61 11.44
CA ARG A 309 29.18 -20.30 12.01
C ARG A 309 27.75 -20.19 12.55
N ILE A 310 27.64 -19.61 13.74
CA ILE A 310 26.40 -19.06 14.31
C ILE A 310 26.50 -17.53 14.21
N GLY A 311 25.59 -16.92 13.46
CA GLY A 311 25.57 -15.50 13.15
C GLY A 311 25.23 -14.62 14.36
N GLY A 312 25.43 -13.30 14.19
CA GLY A 312 25.04 -12.35 15.23
C GLY A 312 23.52 -12.36 15.45
N HIS A 313 23.08 -12.25 16.70
CA HIS A 313 21.68 -12.30 17.10
C HIS A 313 20.91 -13.57 16.69
N ALA A 314 21.58 -14.65 16.26
CA ALA A 314 20.92 -15.84 15.72
C ALA A 314 19.83 -16.43 16.62
N PHE A 315 19.99 -16.38 17.94
CA PHE A 315 19.06 -16.83 18.98
C PHE A 315 18.81 -15.74 20.04
N TYR A 316 18.99 -14.47 19.66
CA TYR A 316 18.78 -13.35 20.57
C TYR A 316 17.35 -13.37 21.13
N GLY A 317 17.19 -13.17 22.44
CA GLY A 317 15.88 -13.05 23.08
C GLY A 317 15.07 -14.35 23.11
N ASN A 318 15.71 -15.50 22.91
CA ASN A 318 15.04 -16.79 23.08
C ASN A 318 14.96 -17.14 24.57
N THR A 319 14.01 -16.51 25.25
CA THR A 319 13.88 -16.53 26.71
C THR A 319 13.61 -17.91 27.28
N SER A 320 12.93 -18.80 26.54
CA SER A 320 12.63 -20.17 26.97
C SER A 320 13.66 -21.21 26.53
N LEU A 321 14.74 -20.81 25.86
CA LEU A 321 15.76 -21.74 25.37
C LEU A 321 16.54 -22.31 26.55
N GLU A 322 16.31 -23.59 26.85
CA GLU A 322 16.91 -24.32 27.96
C GLU A 322 18.17 -25.07 27.53
N GLU A 323 18.18 -25.62 26.30
CA GLU A 323 19.24 -26.51 25.84
C GLU A 323 19.70 -26.17 24.40
N VAL A 324 21.02 -26.05 24.23
CA VAL A 324 21.68 -25.96 22.92
C VAL A 324 22.65 -27.11 22.80
N VAL A 325 22.37 -28.05 21.90
CA VAL A 325 23.20 -29.24 21.71
C VAL A 325 24.17 -29.03 20.55
N ILE A 326 25.45 -29.17 20.85
CA ILE A 326 26.55 -29.12 19.89
C ILE A 326 27.39 -30.37 20.11
N SER A 327 27.54 -31.22 19.09
CA SER A 327 28.33 -32.45 19.16
C SER A 327 29.82 -32.19 19.40
N PRO A 328 30.57 -33.12 20.03
CA PRO A 328 32.05 -33.06 20.06
C PRO A 328 32.69 -33.10 18.67
N ASP A 329 32.01 -33.65 17.67
CA ASP A 329 32.47 -33.73 16.27
C ASP A 329 32.07 -32.49 15.43
N SER A 330 31.47 -31.48 16.07
CA SER A 330 31.01 -30.27 15.39
C SER A 330 32.15 -29.49 14.73
N ARG A 331 31.89 -28.98 13.51
CA ARG A 331 32.79 -28.10 12.76
C ARG A 331 32.62 -26.62 13.11
N LEU A 332 31.93 -26.30 14.21
CA LEU A 332 31.68 -24.92 14.61
C LEU A 332 33.01 -24.19 14.84
N GLN A 333 33.17 -23.03 14.20
CA GLN A 333 34.37 -22.19 14.29
C GLN A 333 34.07 -20.83 14.92
N GLN A 334 32.85 -20.30 14.75
CA GLN A 334 32.53 -18.95 15.17
C GLN A 334 31.12 -18.81 15.76
N ILE A 335 31.02 -18.10 16.88
CA ILE A 335 29.77 -17.60 17.45
C ILE A 335 29.78 -16.07 17.42
N GLY A 336 28.80 -15.50 16.71
CA GLY A 336 28.69 -14.06 16.43
C GLY A 336 28.24 -13.21 17.63
N SER A 337 28.26 -11.89 17.44
CA SER A 337 27.84 -10.93 18.46
C SER A 337 26.39 -11.15 18.88
N SER A 338 26.15 -11.25 20.19
CA SER A 338 24.81 -11.38 20.78
C SER A 338 24.01 -12.57 20.25
N ALA A 339 24.69 -13.60 19.73
CA ALA A 339 24.07 -14.79 19.18
C ALA A 339 23.07 -15.45 20.14
N PHE A 340 23.39 -15.49 21.44
CA PHE A 340 22.57 -16.05 22.51
C PHE A 340 22.38 -15.02 23.63
N ARG A 341 22.22 -13.73 23.31
CA ARG A 341 21.93 -12.69 24.31
C ARG A 341 20.48 -12.79 24.78
N CYS A 342 20.24 -12.60 26.08
CA CYS A 342 18.92 -12.70 26.71
C CYS A 342 18.24 -14.08 26.51
N CYS A 343 19.02 -15.15 26.58
CA CYS A 343 18.49 -16.52 26.65
C CYS A 343 18.27 -16.90 28.12
N ASP A 344 17.22 -16.35 28.73
CA ASP A 344 17.03 -16.33 30.18
C ASP A 344 16.94 -17.71 30.84
N SER A 345 16.60 -18.76 30.09
CA SER A 345 16.54 -20.16 30.55
C SER A 345 17.82 -20.97 30.30
N LEU A 346 18.77 -20.49 29.49
CA LEU A 346 19.98 -21.25 29.16
C LEU A 346 20.94 -21.26 30.36
N ARG A 347 21.26 -22.44 30.88
CA ARG A 347 22.09 -22.59 32.10
C ARG A 347 23.48 -23.12 31.81
N GLU A 348 23.62 -24.01 30.84
CA GLU A 348 24.91 -24.58 30.44
C GLU A 348 24.96 -24.81 28.94
N ILE A 349 26.18 -24.78 28.39
CA ILE A 349 26.45 -25.11 27.01
C ILE A 349 27.88 -25.66 26.90
N THR A 350 28.06 -26.75 26.15
CA THR A 350 29.37 -27.32 25.87
C THR A 350 29.78 -26.98 24.44
N LEU A 351 30.95 -26.36 24.27
CA LEU A 351 31.47 -25.95 22.98
C LEU A 351 32.66 -26.82 22.53
N PRO A 352 32.87 -27.02 21.21
CA PRO A 352 34.13 -27.54 20.68
C PRO A 352 35.32 -26.66 21.08
N ARG A 353 36.50 -27.26 21.24
CA ARG A 353 37.73 -26.50 21.51
C ARG A 353 38.10 -25.63 20.31
N GLY A 354 38.53 -24.40 20.57
CA GLY A 354 39.02 -23.48 19.52
C GLY A 354 37.94 -22.65 18.83
N VAL A 355 36.66 -22.79 19.21
CA VAL A 355 35.57 -21.91 18.73
C VAL A 355 35.85 -20.46 19.13
N SER A 356 35.84 -19.56 18.15
CA SER A 356 35.91 -18.12 18.38
C SER A 356 34.54 -17.59 18.83
N VAL A 357 34.41 -17.29 20.11
CA VAL A 357 33.18 -16.73 20.70
C VAL A 357 33.30 -15.21 20.82
N ASN A 358 32.35 -14.47 20.24
CA ASN A 358 32.29 -13.02 20.41
C ASN A 358 32.02 -12.64 21.88
N GLU A 359 32.63 -11.55 22.37
CA GLU A 359 32.49 -11.08 23.76
C GLU A 359 31.04 -10.82 24.21
N ARG A 360 30.13 -10.49 23.27
CA ARG A 360 28.71 -10.25 23.56
C ARG A 360 27.82 -11.46 23.26
N ALA A 361 28.37 -12.59 22.80
CA ALA A 361 27.60 -13.74 22.33
C ALA A 361 26.57 -14.20 23.36
N PHE A 362 26.94 -14.28 24.64
CA PHE A 362 26.09 -14.70 25.75
C PHE A 362 25.82 -13.57 26.77
N LYS A 363 25.89 -12.30 26.33
CA LYS A 363 25.63 -11.17 27.22
C LYS A 363 24.21 -11.26 27.78
N GLU A 364 24.02 -10.98 29.07
CA GLU A 364 22.69 -11.05 29.74
C GLU A 364 22.06 -12.46 29.69
N THR A 365 22.88 -13.48 29.52
CA THR A 365 22.47 -14.89 29.55
C THR A 365 23.20 -15.58 30.69
N PRO A 366 22.49 -16.22 31.65
CA PRO A 366 23.07 -16.80 32.86
C PRO A 366 23.69 -18.20 32.61
N VAL A 367 24.50 -18.32 31.55
CA VAL A 367 25.05 -19.60 31.07
C VAL A 367 26.47 -19.86 31.57
N ARG A 368 26.74 -21.10 31.98
CA ARG A 368 28.09 -21.65 32.14
C ARG A 368 28.56 -22.23 30.82
N ILE A 369 29.73 -21.81 30.34
CA ILE A 369 30.32 -22.32 29.10
C ILE A 369 31.38 -23.36 29.46
N ASP A 370 31.13 -24.59 29.07
CA ASP A 370 32.08 -25.71 29.18
C ASP A 370 32.66 -26.02 27.79
N TYR A 371 33.75 -26.78 27.74
CA TYR A 371 34.40 -27.18 26.50
C TYR A 371 34.70 -28.68 26.51
N TYR A 372 34.57 -29.33 25.36
CA TYR A 372 34.91 -30.75 25.23
C TYR A 372 36.39 -31.00 25.59
N GLU A 373 36.64 -32.12 26.26
CA GLU A 373 37.99 -32.67 26.46
C GLU A 373 38.23 -33.73 25.38
N TYR A 374 39.27 -33.53 24.56
CA TYR A 374 39.69 -34.46 23.50
C TYR A 374 40.92 -35.24 23.91
#